data_AF-A0A3B8Q502-F1
#
_entry.id   AF-A0A3B8Q502-F1
#
_cell.length_a   1.000
_cell.length_b   1.000
_cell.length_c   1.000
_cell.angle_alpha   90.00
_cell.angle_beta   90.00
_cell.angle_gamma   90.00
#
_symmetry.space_group_name_H-M   'P 1'
#
loop_
_entity.id
_entity.type
_entity.pdbx_description
1 polymer ?
#
loop_
_entity_poly.entity_id
_entity_poly.type
_entity_poly.pdbx_seq_one_letter_code
_entity_poly.pdbx_strand_id
1 'polypeptide(L)'
;MRSCHVHVVKSGRSRGVALVIVLLTLFALSAMAGIFAYSMKVEMRLAMNTSNSTELEWLGRSGVEYAKWVLVQQDQVPSERGFHALNQFWAGGPGPVESADNPFAGESLRDIPVGEGRVSVQIEDQERFLNINSMARNPALLDLALSRAGADATDGAIITSALTDWMDRDDFAQAGNGAESEYYLGLDPPYRAKNGPIDDIRELLLVRGVTPALFWGGNYRVTARGDHSGFRSSSSRDDEPTIGLNSIFCALSSGRVNINTANRDVIALVLGGDTSLAGEVLRIREEQPARGGGDISRVLGPAGTGFQQLFTTQSTTFVVRVLAALGPAKRTYYALIRRSGARDYQTLLFREE
;
A
#
# COMPACT_ATOMS: atom_id res chain seq x y z
N MET A 1 92.79 -28.61 48.32
CA MET A 1 91.88 -29.52 49.06
C MET A 1 90.49 -29.41 48.44
N ARG A 2 89.97 -30.57 48.02
CA ARG A 2 88.60 -30.99 47.62
C ARG A 2 87.41 -29.99 47.73
N SER A 3 86.75 -29.82 46.59
CA SER A 3 85.30 -29.96 46.28
C SER A 3 84.23 -29.28 47.16
N CYS A 4 83.38 -28.48 46.53
CA CYS A 4 81.93 -28.53 46.76
C CYS A 4 81.17 -28.08 45.49
N HIS A 5 80.53 -29.05 44.83
CA HIS A 5 79.55 -28.81 43.78
C HIS A 5 78.23 -28.37 44.42
N VAL A 6 77.78 -27.14 44.13
CA VAL A 6 76.39 -26.73 44.36
C VAL A 6 75.64 -26.84 43.04
N HIS A 7 74.75 -27.82 42.95
CA HIS A 7 73.75 -27.89 41.89
C HIS A 7 72.71 -26.80 42.12
N VAL A 8 72.82 -25.68 41.40
CA VAL A 8 71.73 -24.71 41.29
C VAL A 8 70.80 -25.19 40.18
N VAL A 9 69.61 -25.66 40.57
CA VAL A 9 68.50 -25.92 39.65
C VAL A 9 68.08 -24.57 39.05
N LYS A 10 68.41 -24.34 37.77
CA LYS A 10 67.84 -23.21 37.03
C LYS A 10 66.37 -23.51 36.75
N SER A 11 65.46 -22.81 37.44
CA SER A 11 64.05 -22.80 37.05
C SER A 11 63.92 -22.19 35.65
N GLY A 12 63.14 -22.86 34.80
CA GLY A 12 62.91 -22.45 33.41
C GLY A 12 62.37 -21.03 33.34
N ARG A 13 63.05 -20.18 32.58
CA ARG A 13 62.70 -18.78 32.36
C ARG A 13 61.40 -18.68 31.56
N SER A 14 60.29 -18.37 32.22
CA SER A 14 58.99 -18.03 31.63
C SER A 14 59.03 -16.66 30.92
N ARG A 15 59.76 -16.57 29.80
CA ARG A 15 59.96 -15.32 29.04
C ARG A 15 59.13 -15.16 27.77
N GLY A 16 58.44 -16.22 27.30
CA GLY A 16 57.51 -16.14 26.16
C GLY A 16 56.03 -16.02 26.55
N VAL A 17 55.66 -16.52 27.73
CA VAL A 17 54.25 -16.65 28.15
C VAL A 17 53.64 -15.29 28.49
N ALA A 18 54.40 -14.38 29.08
CA ALA A 18 53.90 -13.05 29.46
C ALA A 18 53.42 -12.23 28.24
N LEU A 19 54.15 -12.27 27.12
CA LEU A 19 53.78 -11.54 25.91
C LEU A 19 52.48 -12.09 25.28
N VAL A 20 52.32 -13.42 25.25
CA VAL A 20 51.11 -14.07 24.73
C VAL A 20 49.90 -13.72 25.58
N ILE A 21 50.05 -13.72 26.91
CA ILE A 21 48.97 -13.30 27.82
C ILE A 21 48.60 -11.83 27.58
N VAL A 22 49.59 -10.93 27.45
CA VAL A 22 49.32 -9.51 27.18
C VAL A 22 48.58 -9.31 25.86
N LEU A 23 49.01 -9.98 24.78
CA LEU A 23 48.33 -9.88 23.48
C LEU A 23 46.90 -10.44 23.52
N LEU A 24 46.68 -11.57 24.21
CA LEU A 24 45.34 -12.12 24.40
C LEU A 24 44.44 -11.17 25.21
N THR A 25 44.97 -10.54 26.27
CA THR A 25 44.21 -9.56 27.05
C THR A 25 43.88 -8.31 26.25
N LEU A 26 44.81 -7.78 25.45
CA LEU A 26 44.57 -6.63 24.58
C LEU A 26 43.53 -6.95 23.51
N PHE A 27 43.64 -8.12 22.87
CA PHE A 27 42.65 -8.59 21.91
C PHE A 27 41.26 -8.71 22.53
N ALA A 28 41.16 -9.31 23.72
CA ALA A 28 39.89 -9.44 24.43
C ALA A 28 39.30 -8.08 24.81
N LEU A 29 40.10 -7.16 25.33
CA LEU A 29 39.67 -5.79 25.67
C LEU A 29 39.21 -5.01 24.43
N SER A 30 39.95 -5.09 23.33
CA SER A 30 39.56 -4.44 22.06
C SER A 30 38.28 -5.04 21.48
N ALA A 31 38.10 -6.36 21.54
CA ALA A 31 36.87 -7.02 21.12
C ALA A 31 35.68 -6.57 21.96
N MET A 32 35.82 -6.51 23.29
CA MET A 32 34.77 -6.00 24.19
C MET A 32 34.43 -4.54 23.92
N ALA A 33 35.44 -3.68 23.73
CA ALA A 33 35.22 -2.28 23.39
C ALA A 33 34.48 -2.12 22.05
N GLY A 34 34.82 -2.94 21.05
CA GLY A 34 34.13 -2.96 19.76
C GLY A 34 32.66 -3.38 19.88
N ILE A 35 32.37 -4.43 20.66
CA ILE A 35 31.00 -4.90 20.92
C ILE A 35 30.20 -3.81 21.65
N PHE A 36 30.78 -3.16 22.66
CA PHE A 36 30.12 -2.08 23.39
C PHE A 36 29.85 -0.85 22.52
N ALA A 37 30.80 -0.45 21.67
CA ALA A 37 30.60 0.66 20.73
C ALA A 37 29.48 0.35 19.73
N TYR A 38 29.38 -0.91 19.27
CA TYR A 38 28.31 -1.36 18.40
C TYR A 38 26.95 -1.34 19.11
N SER A 39 26.85 -1.88 20.33
CA SER A 39 25.60 -1.89 21.10
C SER A 39 25.12 -0.47 21.41
N MET A 40 26.01 0.43 21.84
CA MET A 40 25.68 1.83 22.09
C MET A 40 25.19 2.56 20.83
N LYS A 41 25.76 2.28 19.66
CA LYS A 41 25.28 2.87 18.40
C LYS A 41 23.86 2.43 18.05
N VAL A 42 23.52 1.17 18.33
CA VAL A 42 22.16 0.63 18.10
C VAL A 42 21.18 1.26 19.11
N GLU A 43 21.52 1.28 20.39
CA GLU A 43 20.71 1.90 21.45
C GLU A 43 20.49 3.39 21.22
N MET A 44 21.52 4.12 20.81
CA MET A 44 21.41 5.54 20.50
C MET A 44 20.45 5.79 19.31
N ARG A 45 20.49 4.93 18.27
CA ARG A 45 19.55 5.01 17.14
C ARG A 45 18.11 4.69 17.58
N LEU A 46 17.93 3.69 18.45
CA LEU A 46 16.63 3.37 19.03
C LEU A 46 16.10 4.53 19.88
N ALA A 47 16.94 5.11 20.74
CA ALA A 47 16.59 6.25 21.58
C ALA A 47 16.21 7.48 20.75
N MET A 48 16.96 7.78 19.69
CA MET A 48 16.59 8.87 18.76
C MET A 48 15.27 8.59 18.03
N ASN A 49 15.03 7.36 17.58
CA ASN A 49 13.78 7.02 16.88
C ASN A 49 12.56 7.08 17.81
N THR A 50 12.71 6.67 19.07
CA THR A 50 11.66 6.79 20.10
C THR A 50 11.45 8.24 20.52
N SER A 51 12.52 9.02 20.70
CA SER A 51 12.40 10.44 21.05
C SER A 51 11.69 11.24 19.95
N ASN A 52 11.89 10.86 18.68
CA ASN A 52 11.33 11.57 17.52
C ASN A 52 9.95 11.04 17.09
N SER A 53 9.37 10.04 17.77
CA SER A 53 8.15 9.39 17.28
C SER A 53 6.95 10.34 17.21
N THR A 54 6.78 11.18 18.23
CA THR A 54 5.69 12.16 18.27
C THR A 54 5.86 13.22 17.19
N GLU A 55 7.08 13.72 17.00
CA GLU A 55 7.36 14.73 15.98
C GLU A 55 7.17 14.18 14.56
N LEU A 56 7.62 12.96 14.29
CA LEU A 56 7.36 12.27 13.03
C LEU A 56 5.86 12.04 12.79
N GLU A 57 5.08 11.74 13.84
CA GLU A 57 3.62 11.60 13.70
C GLU A 57 2.96 12.93 13.33
N TRP A 58 3.35 14.04 13.99
CA TRP A 58 2.84 15.37 13.65
C TRP A 58 3.30 15.84 12.27
N LEU A 59 4.52 15.50 11.85
CA LEU A 59 4.97 15.68 10.47
C LEU A 59 4.08 14.88 9.51
N GLY A 60 3.80 13.60 9.80
CA GLY A 60 2.85 12.78 9.04
C GLY A 60 1.48 13.44 8.90
N ARG A 61 0.90 13.92 10.00
CA ARG A 61 -0.39 14.63 10.03
C ARG A 61 -0.34 15.94 9.23
N SER A 62 0.76 16.70 9.31
CA SER A 62 0.94 17.93 8.54
C SER A 62 0.93 17.67 7.02
N GLY A 63 1.54 16.58 6.56
CA GLY A 63 1.46 16.16 5.16
C GLY A 63 0.04 15.80 4.70
N VAL A 64 -0.78 15.22 5.58
CA VAL A 64 -2.20 14.95 5.30
C VAL A 64 -2.98 16.26 5.17
N GLU A 65 -2.75 17.24 6.05
CA GLU A 65 -3.40 18.55 5.94
C GLU A 65 -2.95 19.32 4.70
N TYR A 66 -1.67 19.23 4.33
CA TYR A 66 -1.18 19.77 3.05
C TYR A 66 -1.86 19.11 1.86
N ALA A 67 -2.03 17.78 1.86
CA ALA A 67 -2.75 17.07 0.80
C ALA A 67 -4.20 17.55 0.65
N LYS A 68 -4.90 17.77 1.77
CA LYS A 68 -6.27 18.33 1.76
C LYS A 68 -6.29 19.73 1.17
N TRP A 69 -5.35 20.60 1.57
CA TRP A 69 -5.21 21.93 1.00
C TRP A 69 -4.99 21.86 -0.52
N VAL A 70 -4.08 20.98 -0.98
CA VAL A 70 -3.82 20.76 -2.42
C VAL A 70 -5.10 20.40 -3.16
N LEU A 71 -5.88 19.43 -2.67
CA LEU A 71 -7.15 19.03 -3.28
C LEU A 71 -8.20 20.15 -3.28
N VAL A 72 -8.27 20.94 -2.21
CA VAL A 72 -9.18 22.09 -2.13
C VAL A 72 -8.78 23.17 -3.14
N GLN A 73 -7.49 23.50 -3.26
CA GLN A 73 -7.02 24.48 -4.24
C GLN A 73 -7.23 24.00 -5.67
N GLN A 74 -6.99 22.71 -5.93
CA GLN A 74 -7.19 22.08 -7.23
C GLN A 74 -8.62 22.31 -7.73
N ASP A 75 -9.60 22.14 -6.86
CA ASP A 75 -11.02 22.36 -7.17
C ASP A 75 -11.38 23.84 -7.42
N GLN A 76 -10.53 24.79 -7.01
CA GLN A 76 -10.74 26.22 -7.27
C GLN A 76 -10.14 26.67 -8.60
N VAL A 77 -9.24 25.89 -9.21
CA VAL A 77 -8.60 26.25 -10.49
C VAL A 77 -9.65 26.27 -11.61
N PRO A 78 -9.94 27.42 -12.25
CA PRO A 78 -11.07 27.53 -13.19
C PRO A 78 -11.03 26.58 -14.38
N SER A 79 -9.83 26.27 -14.90
CA SER A 79 -9.60 25.35 -16.02
C SER A 79 -9.64 23.86 -15.63
N GLU A 80 -9.51 23.55 -14.34
CA GLU A 80 -9.37 22.21 -13.81
C GLU A 80 -10.47 21.83 -12.78
N ARG A 81 -11.42 22.73 -12.52
CA ARG A 81 -12.54 22.49 -11.61
C ARG A 81 -13.50 21.42 -12.13
N GLY A 82 -14.06 20.63 -11.22
CA GLY A 82 -15.15 19.70 -11.52
C GLY A 82 -14.73 18.36 -12.12
N PHE A 83 -13.44 18.06 -12.16
CA PHE A 83 -12.92 16.74 -12.46
C PHE A 83 -11.55 16.50 -11.80
N HIS A 84 -11.20 15.24 -11.58
CA HIS A 84 -9.89 14.83 -11.11
C HIS A 84 -9.21 13.95 -12.16
N ALA A 85 -7.97 14.27 -12.53
CA ALA A 85 -7.20 13.57 -13.56
C ALA A 85 -5.71 13.50 -13.19
N LEU A 86 -4.98 12.54 -13.79
CA LEU A 86 -3.58 12.26 -13.43
C LEU A 86 -2.58 13.34 -13.88
N ASN A 87 -2.98 14.25 -14.77
CA ASN A 87 -2.16 15.37 -15.22
C ASN A 87 -2.23 16.60 -14.29
N GLN A 88 -3.10 16.57 -13.28
CA GLN A 88 -3.24 17.64 -12.30
C GLN A 88 -2.15 17.56 -11.21
N PHE A 89 -1.91 18.67 -10.52
CA PHE A 89 -0.82 18.80 -9.55
C PHE A 89 -0.91 17.79 -8.40
N TRP A 90 -2.11 17.56 -7.85
CA TRP A 90 -2.32 16.61 -6.75
C TRP A 90 -1.86 15.19 -7.06
N ALA A 91 -1.90 14.79 -8.34
CA ALA A 91 -1.49 13.47 -8.82
C ALA A 91 0.01 13.42 -9.21
N GLY A 92 0.74 14.51 -8.99
CA GLY A 92 2.13 14.67 -9.45
C GLY A 92 2.27 15.05 -10.93
N GLY A 93 1.19 15.44 -11.58
CA GLY A 93 1.22 15.98 -12.94
C GLY A 93 1.75 17.42 -12.98
N PRO A 94 1.92 17.99 -14.18
CA PRO A 94 2.41 19.37 -14.35
C PRO A 94 1.50 20.41 -13.70
N GLY A 95 0.23 20.11 -13.45
CA GLY A 95 -0.75 21.06 -12.93
C GLY A 95 -1.12 22.14 -13.96
N PRO A 96 -1.78 23.22 -13.52
CA PRO A 96 -2.30 24.26 -14.42
C PRO A 96 -1.20 25.23 -14.86
N VAL A 97 -0.18 24.73 -15.58
CA VAL A 97 1.02 25.48 -16.00
C VAL A 97 0.71 26.70 -16.88
N GLU A 98 -0.44 26.71 -17.54
CA GLU A 98 -0.91 27.82 -18.39
C GLU A 98 -1.76 28.85 -17.64
N SER A 99 -2.02 28.63 -16.34
CA SER A 99 -2.82 29.55 -15.52
C SER A 99 -1.94 30.62 -14.89
N ALA A 100 -2.28 31.89 -15.17
CA ALA A 100 -1.62 33.04 -14.53
C ALA A 100 -1.80 33.04 -13.00
N ASP A 101 -2.91 32.49 -12.51
CA ASP A 101 -3.25 32.37 -11.09
C ASP A 101 -3.02 30.93 -10.58
N ASN A 102 -1.93 30.28 -11.01
CA ASN A 102 -1.60 28.93 -10.56
C ASN A 102 -1.28 28.91 -9.04
N PRO A 103 -2.14 28.33 -8.18
CA PRO A 103 -1.95 28.32 -6.73
C PRO A 103 -0.79 27.42 -6.28
N PHE A 104 -0.25 26.61 -7.20
CA PHE A 104 0.83 25.67 -6.95
C PHE A 104 2.20 26.18 -7.45
N ALA A 105 2.28 27.45 -7.87
CA ALA A 105 3.55 28.04 -8.30
C ALA A 105 4.58 28.05 -7.16
N GLY A 106 5.66 27.29 -7.30
CA GLY A 106 6.70 27.13 -6.26
C GLY A 106 6.37 26.08 -5.20
N GLU A 107 5.21 25.44 -5.29
CA GLU A 107 4.81 24.33 -4.42
C GLU A 107 5.37 23.00 -4.90
N SER A 108 5.48 22.03 -4.00
CA SER A 108 6.00 20.70 -4.30
C SER A 108 5.26 19.65 -3.47
N LEU A 109 5.05 18.46 -4.04
CA LEU A 109 4.59 17.29 -3.27
C LEU A 109 5.76 16.53 -2.61
N ARG A 110 7.01 16.94 -2.85
CA ARG A 110 8.22 16.24 -2.39
C ARG A 110 9.11 17.16 -1.56
N ASP A 111 9.70 16.60 -0.51
CA ASP A 111 10.69 17.24 0.35
C ASP A 111 10.26 18.63 0.89
N ILE A 112 8.97 18.76 1.22
CA ILE A 112 8.36 19.99 1.76
C ILE A 112 8.93 20.24 3.16
N PRO A 113 9.56 21.39 3.43
CA PRO A 113 10.07 21.71 4.75
C PRO A 113 8.92 22.00 5.74
N VAL A 114 8.93 21.36 6.90
CA VAL A 114 7.98 21.59 8.01
C VAL A 114 8.76 21.62 9.32
N GLY A 115 9.01 22.82 9.86
CA GLY A 115 9.88 22.99 11.02
C GLY A 115 11.30 22.47 10.73
N GLU A 116 11.80 21.57 11.57
CA GLU A 116 13.11 20.90 11.39
C GLU A 116 13.03 19.64 10.51
N GLY A 117 11.81 19.21 10.16
CA GLY A 117 11.55 18.02 9.36
C GLY A 117 11.20 18.33 7.90
N ARG A 118 11.01 17.26 7.14
CA ARG A 118 10.51 17.31 5.76
C ARG A 118 9.43 16.28 5.54
N VAL A 119 8.48 16.58 4.66
CA VAL A 119 7.41 15.65 4.27
C VAL A 119 7.36 15.50 2.75
N SER A 120 7.13 14.28 2.28
CA SER A 120 6.74 14.02 0.90
C SER A 120 5.37 13.36 0.88
N VAL A 121 4.50 13.82 0.00
CA VAL A 121 3.08 13.49 -0.04
C VAL A 121 2.77 12.83 -1.38
N GLN A 122 2.07 11.69 -1.34
CA GLN A 122 1.48 11.06 -2.51
C GLN A 122 -0.02 10.92 -2.28
N ILE A 123 -0.81 11.39 -3.24
CA ILE A 123 -2.27 11.35 -3.18
C ILE A 123 -2.76 10.38 -4.26
N GLU A 124 -3.61 9.43 -3.86
CA GLU A 124 -4.17 8.42 -4.75
C GLU A 124 -5.69 8.43 -4.66
N ASP A 125 -6.33 8.66 -5.80
CA ASP A 125 -7.77 8.59 -5.99
C ASP A 125 -8.31 7.17 -5.71
N GLN A 126 -9.32 7.03 -4.84
CA GLN A 126 -9.94 5.73 -4.58
C GLN A 126 -11.11 5.41 -5.51
N GLU A 127 -11.70 6.40 -6.19
CA GLU A 127 -12.64 6.17 -7.28
C GLU A 127 -11.94 5.58 -8.53
N ARG A 128 -10.61 5.50 -8.56
CA ARG A 128 -9.89 4.79 -9.63
C ARG A 128 -10.03 3.27 -9.58
N PHE A 129 -10.51 2.74 -8.46
CA PHE A 129 -10.71 1.31 -8.19
C PHE A 129 -12.19 0.96 -8.09
N LEU A 130 -12.50 -0.33 -8.19
CA LEU A 130 -13.83 -0.86 -7.95
C LEU A 130 -14.06 -0.99 -6.43
N ASN A 131 -15.20 -0.50 -5.94
CA ASN A 131 -15.53 -0.64 -4.51
C ASN A 131 -15.95 -2.08 -4.21
N ILE A 132 -15.14 -2.83 -3.44
CA ILE A 132 -15.41 -4.25 -3.14
C ILE A 132 -16.76 -4.46 -2.45
N ASN A 133 -17.15 -3.56 -1.56
CA ASN A 133 -18.42 -3.63 -0.85
C ASN A 133 -19.62 -3.46 -1.78
N SER A 134 -19.46 -2.77 -2.91
CA SER A 134 -20.49 -2.66 -3.95
C SER A 134 -20.46 -3.84 -4.92
N MET A 135 -19.26 -4.35 -5.21
CA MET A 135 -19.02 -5.40 -6.20
C MET A 135 -19.46 -6.77 -5.72
N ALA A 136 -19.39 -7.04 -4.42
CA ALA A 136 -19.94 -8.27 -3.86
C ALA A 136 -21.46 -8.42 -4.08
N ARG A 137 -22.18 -7.32 -4.35
CA ARG A 137 -23.59 -7.36 -4.76
C ARG A 137 -23.78 -7.55 -6.28
N ASN A 138 -22.69 -7.68 -7.03
CA ASN A 138 -22.67 -7.95 -8.47
C ASN A 138 -21.74 -9.15 -8.77
N PRO A 139 -22.23 -10.39 -8.56
CA PRO A 139 -21.42 -11.60 -8.68
C PRO A 139 -20.74 -11.74 -10.05
N ALA A 140 -21.44 -11.39 -11.15
CA ALA A 140 -20.88 -11.51 -12.50
C ALA A 140 -19.61 -10.67 -12.70
N LEU A 141 -19.59 -9.46 -12.16
CA LEU A 141 -18.43 -8.57 -12.29
C LEU A 141 -17.31 -8.94 -11.32
N LEU A 142 -17.65 -9.45 -10.13
CA LEU A 142 -16.69 -10.01 -9.19
C LEU A 142 -16.00 -11.25 -9.77
N ASP A 143 -16.76 -12.19 -10.33
CA ASP A 143 -16.22 -13.40 -10.97
C ASP A 143 -15.30 -13.04 -12.15
N LEU A 144 -15.68 -12.05 -12.96
CA LEU A 144 -14.81 -11.54 -14.02
C LEU A 144 -13.51 -10.98 -13.44
N ALA A 145 -13.56 -10.17 -12.39
CA ALA A 145 -12.37 -9.61 -11.74
C ALA A 145 -11.47 -10.70 -11.15
N LEU A 146 -12.04 -11.70 -10.47
CA LEU A 146 -11.30 -12.85 -9.93
C LEU A 146 -10.64 -13.66 -11.05
N SER A 147 -11.33 -13.89 -12.17
CA SER A 147 -10.76 -14.58 -13.33
C SER A 147 -9.56 -13.82 -13.93
N ARG A 148 -9.61 -12.49 -13.95
CA ARG A 148 -8.50 -11.63 -14.41
C ARG A 148 -7.33 -11.61 -13.43
N ALA A 149 -7.61 -11.80 -12.15
CA ALA A 149 -6.57 -11.99 -11.14
C ALA A 149 -5.94 -13.40 -11.17
N GLY A 150 -6.51 -14.32 -11.96
CA GLY A 150 -5.98 -15.67 -12.15
C GLY A 150 -6.67 -16.74 -11.31
N ALA A 151 -7.82 -16.45 -10.68
CA ALA A 151 -8.63 -17.47 -10.02
C ALA A 151 -9.31 -18.35 -11.07
N ASP A 152 -9.35 -19.66 -10.84
CA ASP A 152 -10.20 -20.54 -11.63
C ASP A 152 -11.68 -20.45 -11.19
N ALA A 153 -12.57 -21.16 -11.88
CA ALA A 153 -13.99 -21.10 -11.59
C ALA A 153 -14.35 -21.65 -10.20
N THR A 154 -13.57 -22.59 -9.68
CA THR A 154 -13.79 -23.17 -8.34
C THR A 154 -13.32 -22.21 -7.26
N ASP A 155 -12.12 -21.67 -7.41
CA ASP A 155 -11.57 -20.65 -6.50
C ASP A 155 -12.44 -19.40 -6.48
N GLY A 156 -12.88 -18.94 -7.67
CA GLY A 156 -13.78 -17.80 -7.80
C GLY A 156 -15.08 -18.00 -7.03
N ALA A 157 -15.72 -19.17 -7.16
CA ALA A 157 -16.95 -19.49 -6.43
C ALA A 157 -16.73 -19.58 -4.91
N ILE A 158 -15.58 -20.07 -4.45
CA ILE A 158 -15.23 -20.10 -3.02
C ILE A 158 -15.08 -18.68 -2.50
N ILE A 159 -14.31 -17.85 -3.19
CA ILE A 159 -14.03 -16.47 -2.78
C ILE A 159 -15.32 -15.64 -2.79
N THR A 160 -16.16 -15.76 -3.82
CA THR A 160 -17.42 -15.01 -3.92
C THR A 160 -18.39 -15.36 -2.78
N SER A 161 -18.57 -16.65 -2.44
CA SER A 161 -19.39 -17.06 -1.29
C SER A 161 -18.78 -16.62 0.04
N ALA A 162 -17.50 -16.87 0.27
CA ALA A 162 -16.82 -16.50 1.50
C ALA A 162 -16.79 -14.99 1.74
N LEU A 163 -16.63 -14.19 0.67
CA LEU A 163 -16.66 -12.73 0.74
C LEU A 163 -18.05 -12.21 1.12
N THR A 164 -19.10 -12.87 0.64
CA THR A 164 -20.48 -12.49 0.96
C THR A 164 -20.77 -12.75 2.43
N ASP A 165 -20.48 -13.96 2.92
CA ASP A 165 -20.63 -14.35 4.34
C ASP A 165 -19.78 -13.44 5.25
N TRP A 166 -18.54 -13.14 4.84
CA TRP A 166 -17.67 -12.23 5.58
C TRP A 166 -18.28 -10.84 5.86
N MET A 167 -19.15 -10.36 4.96
CA MET A 167 -19.73 -9.01 5.06
C MET A 167 -21.18 -8.97 5.53
N ASP A 168 -21.93 -10.06 5.41
CA ASP A 168 -23.30 -10.08 5.88
C ASP A 168 -23.36 -10.05 7.41
N ARG A 169 -24.55 -9.95 8.00
CA ARG A 169 -24.69 -9.73 9.45
C ARG A 169 -24.97 -10.99 10.24
N ASP A 170 -25.25 -12.09 9.56
CA ASP A 170 -25.61 -13.32 10.23
C ASP A 170 -24.38 -14.21 10.40
N ASP A 171 -24.58 -15.46 10.80
CA ASP A 171 -23.51 -16.45 10.94
C ASP A 171 -23.92 -17.72 10.16
N PHE A 172 -24.77 -17.58 9.13
CA PHE A 172 -25.26 -18.69 8.32
C PHE A 172 -24.45 -18.83 7.04
N ALA A 173 -23.47 -19.73 7.07
CA ALA A 173 -22.63 -19.97 5.92
C ALA A 173 -23.45 -20.39 4.69
N GLN A 174 -23.13 -19.77 3.54
CA GLN A 174 -23.70 -20.19 2.26
C GLN A 174 -23.43 -21.67 1.98
N ALA A 175 -24.45 -22.35 1.44
CA ALA A 175 -24.36 -23.78 1.15
C ALA A 175 -23.19 -24.08 0.18
N GLY A 176 -22.31 -24.99 0.61
CA GLY A 176 -21.18 -25.50 -0.18
C GLY A 176 -19.89 -24.71 0.04
N ASN A 177 -19.88 -23.43 -0.35
CA ASN A 177 -18.66 -22.63 -0.47
C ASN A 177 -18.53 -21.48 0.55
N GLY A 178 -19.55 -21.26 1.38
CA GLY A 178 -19.56 -20.23 2.41
C GLY A 178 -18.49 -20.40 3.48
N ALA A 179 -18.22 -19.33 4.22
CA ALA A 179 -17.28 -19.31 5.32
C ALA A 179 -17.66 -18.25 6.35
N GLU A 180 -18.04 -18.73 7.54
CA GLU A 180 -18.44 -17.91 8.68
C GLU A 180 -17.46 -18.03 9.84
N SER A 181 -17.79 -17.39 10.96
CA SER A 181 -17.03 -17.48 12.22
C SER A 181 -16.63 -18.92 12.59
N GLU A 182 -17.47 -19.94 12.36
CA GLU A 182 -17.12 -21.35 12.61
C GLU A 182 -15.89 -21.81 11.82
N TYR A 183 -15.81 -21.45 10.53
CA TYR A 183 -14.67 -21.77 9.67
C TYR A 183 -13.40 -21.07 10.16
N TYR A 184 -13.48 -19.75 10.41
CA TYR A 184 -12.31 -18.95 10.77
C TYR A 184 -11.76 -19.24 12.17
N LEU A 185 -12.62 -19.66 13.11
CA LEU A 185 -12.19 -20.11 14.44
C LEU A 185 -11.46 -21.46 14.40
N GLY A 186 -11.56 -22.20 13.30
CA GLY A 186 -10.79 -23.41 13.05
C GLY A 186 -9.38 -23.17 12.50
N LEU A 187 -9.02 -21.92 12.18
CA LEU A 187 -7.70 -21.56 11.66
C LEU A 187 -6.67 -21.31 12.79
N ASP A 188 -5.40 -21.22 12.42
CA ASP A 188 -4.30 -20.87 13.33
C ASP A 188 -3.56 -19.61 12.81
N PRO A 189 -3.61 -18.47 13.52
CA PRO A 189 -4.40 -18.23 14.73
C PRO A 189 -5.90 -18.16 14.43
N PRO A 190 -6.79 -18.51 15.39
CA PRO A 190 -8.23 -18.44 15.18
C PRO A 190 -8.72 -16.99 15.22
N TYR A 191 -9.65 -16.66 14.33
CA TYR A 191 -10.34 -15.36 14.31
C TYR A 191 -11.81 -15.53 13.92
N ARG A 192 -12.58 -14.44 14.00
CA ARG A 192 -14.00 -14.44 13.60
C ARG A 192 -14.17 -13.73 12.26
N ALA A 193 -15.22 -14.09 11.54
CA ALA A 193 -15.71 -13.27 10.44
C ALA A 193 -16.08 -11.87 10.99
N LYS A 194 -15.97 -10.85 10.14
CA LYS A 194 -16.23 -9.46 10.56
C LYS A 194 -17.71 -9.17 10.70
N ASN A 195 -18.52 -9.85 9.88
CA ASN A 195 -19.97 -9.69 9.75
C ASN A 195 -20.32 -8.21 9.44
N GLY A 196 -19.57 -7.62 8.51
CA GLY A 196 -19.72 -6.24 8.13
C GLY A 196 -18.84 -5.79 6.96
N PRO A 197 -19.02 -4.55 6.49
CA PRO A 197 -18.31 -4.05 5.32
C PRO A 197 -16.78 -4.07 5.48
N ILE A 198 -16.08 -4.30 4.37
CA ILE A 198 -14.63 -4.16 4.28
C ILE A 198 -14.26 -2.68 4.43
N ASP A 199 -13.33 -2.36 5.33
CA ASP A 199 -12.83 -1.00 5.58
C ASP A 199 -11.35 -0.81 5.20
N ASP A 200 -10.59 -1.91 5.11
CA ASP A 200 -9.24 -1.97 4.56
C ASP A 200 -9.20 -3.04 3.47
N ILE A 201 -8.68 -2.72 2.29
CA ILE A 201 -8.61 -3.70 1.20
C ILE A 201 -7.76 -4.93 1.55
N ARG A 202 -6.77 -4.79 2.44
CA ARG A 202 -5.93 -5.90 2.92
C ARG A 202 -6.72 -6.95 3.70
N GLU A 203 -7.90 -6.62 4.18
CA GLU A 203 -8.84 -7.55 4.82
C GLU A 203 -9.21 -8.72 3.90
N LEU A 204 -9.14 -8.54 2.58
CA LEU A 204 -9.34 -9.64 1.63
C LEU A 204 -8.39 -10.82 1.88
N LEU A 205 -7.20 -10.60 2.45
CA LEU A 205 -6.27 -11.69 2.81
C LEU A 205 -6.78 -12.58 3.96
N LEU A 206 -7.80 -12.14 4.69
CA LEU A 206 -8.45 -12.93 5.76
C LEU A 206 -9.64 -13.74 5.24
N VAL A 207 -10.14 -13.41 4.05
CA VAL A 207 -11.29 -14.08 3.41
C VAL A 207 -10.83 -15.42 2.84
N ARG A 208 -11.61 -16.47 3.10
CA ARG A 208 -11.33 -17.82 2.59
C ARG A 208 -11.13 -17.82 1.07
N GLY A 209 -10.04 -18.45 0.63
CA GLY A 209 -9.71 -18.62 -0.79
C GLY A 209 -8.84 -17.50 -1.39
N VAL A 210 -8.75 -16.34 -0.74
CA VAL A 210 -7.87 -15.26 -1.21
C VAL A 210 -6.43 -15.56 -0.81
N THR A 211 -5.58 -15.88 -1.78
CA THR A 211 -4.15 -16.11 -1.55
C THR A 211 -3.37 -14.80 -1.69
N PRO A 212 -2.18 -14.68 -1.05
CA PRO A 212 -1.28 -13.56 -1.30
C PRO A 212 -0.92 -13.39 -2.79
N ALA A 213 -0.80 -14.49 -3.53
CA ALA A 213 -0.54 -14.44 -4.97
C ALA A 213 -1.70 -13.80 -5.75
N LEU A 214 -2.95 -14.12 -5.41
CA LEU A 214 -4.13 -13.51 -6.01
C LEU A 214 -4.25 -12.03 -5.62
N PHE A 215 -3.99 -11.73 -4.34
CA PHE A 215 -4.13 -10.39 -3.80
C PHE A 215 -3.09 -9.40 -4.37
N TRP A 216 -1.82 -9.81 -4.45
CA TRP A 216 -0.71 -8.97 -4.95
C TRP A 216 -0.42 -9.13 -6.44
N GLY A 217 -0.92 -10.20 -7.09
CA GLY A 217 -0.72 -10.48 -8.51
C GLY A 217 0.71 -10.94 -8.87
N GLY A 218 1.09 -10.75 -10.13
CA GLY A 218 2.36 -11.21 -10.73
C GLY A 218 3.65 -10.67 -10.10
N ASN A 219 3.56 -9.76 -9.13
CA ASN A 219 4.68 -9.27 -8.33
C ASN A 219 4.92 -10.09 -7.04
N TYR A 220 4.07 -11.05 -6.72
CA TYR A 220 4.24 -11.91 -5.55
C TYR A 220 5.37 -12.92 -5.79
N ARG A 221 6.60 -12.51 -5.47
CA ARG A 221 7.73 -13.43 -5.36
C ARG A 221 7.63 -14.11 -4.01
N VAL A 222 7.33 -15.41 -4.00
CA VAL A 222 7.42 -16.25 -2.80
C VAL A 222 8.83 -16.08 -2.22
N THR A 223 8.95 -15.29 -1.15
CA THR A 223 10.16 -15.33 -0.34
C THR A 223 10.10 -16.64 0.41
N ALA A 224 11.09 -17.51 0.18
CA ALA A 224 11.13 -18.86 0.73
C ALA A 224 11.21 -18.82 2.26
N ARG A 225 10.06 -18.68 2.93
CA ARG A 225 9.89 -18.95 4.36
C ARG A 225 8.44 -19.26 4.68
N GLY A 226 8.09 -20.52 4.44
CA GLY A 226 7.15 -21.25 5.31
C GLY A 226 5.66 -20.98 5.14
N ASP A 227 5.14 -20.82 3.92
CA ASP A 227 3.70 -20.96 3.74
C ASP A 227 3.33 -22.44 3.54
N HIS A 228 2.45 -22.94 4.39
CA HIS A 228 1.87 -24.28 4.36
C HIS A 228 0.46 -24.26 3.76
N SER A 229 0.08 -23.19 3.05
CA SER A 229 -1.12 -23.22 2.22
C SER A 229 -0.93 -24.25 1.10
N GLY A 230 -1.66 -25.36 1.20
CA GLY A 230 -1.62 -26.51 0.27
C GLY A 230 -2.12 -26.21 -1.14
N PHE A 231 -1.98 -24.98 -1.63
CA PHE A 231 -2.39 -24.57 -2.95
C PHE A 231 -1.16 -24.47 -3.85
N ARG A 232 -0.80 -25.58 -4.48
CA ARG A 232 0.18 -25.57 -5.56
C ARG A 232 -0.43 -24.84 -6.74
N SER A 233 0.15 -23.69 -7.08
CA SER A 233 -0.01 -23.08 -8.41
C SER A 233 0.37 -24.13 -9.46
N SER A 234 -0.63 -24.82 -9.98
CA SER A 234 -0.51 -25.69 -11.15
C SER A 234 -1.20 -25.01 -12.31
N SER A 235 -0.57 -24.00 -12.87
CA SER A 235 -0.53 -23.89 -14.32
C SER A 235 0.67 -23.04 -14.73
N SER A 236 1.57 -23.70 -15.42
CA SER A 236 2.35 -23.13 -16.51
C SER A 236 1.41 -22.44 -17.50
N ARG A 237 1.03 -21.20 -17.21
CA ARG A 237 0.66 -20.20 -18.21
C ARG A 237 1.86 -19.26 -18.30
N ASP A 238 2.72 -19.53 -19.27
CA ASP A 238 3.77 -18.62 -19.67
C ASP A 238 3.14 -17.26 -20.06
N ASP A 239 3.72 -16.18 -19.53
CA ASP A 239 3.79 -14.82 -20.08
C ASP A 239 2.62 -13.81 -20.04
N GLU A 240 1.63 -13.92 -19.13
CA GLU A 240 0.88 -12.71 -18.72
C GLU A 240 0.97 -12.43 -17.21
N PRO A 241 1.46 -11.26 -16.79
CA PRO A 241 1.43 -10.87 -15.37
C PRO A 241 -0.04 -10.79 -14.92
N THR A 242 -0.42 -11.63 -13.97
CA THR A 242 -1.75 -11.57 -13.35
C THR A 242 -1.90 -10.28 -12.56
N ILE A 243 -3.07 -9.65 -12.68
CA ILE A 243 -3.39 -8.40 -11.99
C ILE A 243 -3.77 -8.72 -10.54
N GLY A 244 -3.15 -8.04 -9.57
CA GLY A 244 -3.49 -8.26 -8.16
C GLY A 244 -4.84 -7.65 -7.78
N LEU A 245 -5.61 -8.30 -6.90
CA LEU A 245 -6.87 -7.74 -6.37
C LEU A 245 -6.68 -6.34 -5.76
N ASN A 246 -5.52 -6.10 -5.14
CA ASN A 246 -5.15 -4.80 -4.56
C ASN A 246 -5.02 -3.66 -5.59
N SER A 247 -4.90 -4.00 -6.87
CA SER A 247 -4.82 -3.04 -7.98
C SER A 247 -6.14 -2.85 -8.72
N ILE A 248 -7.16 -3.66 -8.37
CA ILE A 248 -8.51 -3.61 -8.94
C ILE A 248 -9.47 -2.95 -7.95
N PHE A 249 -9.35 -3.28 -6.67
CA PHE A 249 -10.36 -2.99 -5.66
C PHE A 249 -9.90 -1.97 -4.61
N CYS A 250 -10.87 -1.23 -4.08
CA CYS A 250 -10.76 -0.43 -2.87
C CYS A 250 -11.90 -0.76 -1.90
N ALA A 251 -11.71 -0.44 -0.62
CA ALA A 251 -12.74 -0.63 0.40
C ALA A 251 -13.77 0.51 0.42
N LEU A 252 -13.31 1.75 0.20
CA LEU A 252 -14.15 2.96 0.26
C LEU A 252 -13.98 3.81 -1.01
N SER A 253 -15.10 4.08 -1.67
CA SER A 253 -15.24 5.07 -2.75
C SER A 253 -16.72 5.37 -2.96
N SER A 254 -17.05 6.29 -3.87
CA SER A 254 -18.43 6.59 -4.28
C SER A 254 -19.19 5.42 -4.95
N GLY A 255 -18.49 4.35 -5.35
CA GLY A 255 -19.04 3.21 -6.09
C GLY A 255 -19.05 3.38 -7.61
N ARG A 256 -18.78 4.59 -8.13
CA ARG A 256 -18.47 4.82 -9.55
C ARG A 256 -16.97 4.91 -9.78
N VAL A 257 -16.53 4.58 -10.98
CA VAL A 257 -15.12 4.59 -11.37
C VAL A 257 -14.75 5.93 -12.01
N ASN A 258 -13.71 6.60 -11.52
CA ASN A 258 -13.20 7.81 -12.16
C ASN A 258 -12.46 7.45 -13.46
N ILE A 259 -13.08 7.80 -14.59
CA ILE A 259 -12.58 7.47 -15.93
C ILE A 259 -11.22 8.10 -16.24
N ASN A 260 -10.85 9.19 -15.55
CA ASN A 260 -9.61 9.91 -15.78
C ASN A 260 -8.42 9.34 -15.00
N THR A 261 -8.66 8.48 -14.01
CA THR A 261 -7.62 8.00 -13.07
C THR A 261 -7.54 6.48 -13.00
N ALA A 262 -8.61 5.74 -13.33
CA ALA A 262 -8.64 4.29 -13.34
C ALA A 262 -7.58 3.70 -14.28
N ASN A 263 -6.99 2.56 -13.94
CA ASN A 263 -6.09 1.88 -14.86
C ASN A 263 -6.88 1.17 -15.98
N ARG A 264 -6.16 0.63 -16.96
CA ARG A 264 -6.76 -0.09 -18.10
C ARG A 264 -7.61 -1.26 -17.64
N ASP A 265 -7.15 -2.01 -16.64
CA ASP A 265 -7.80 -3.24 -16.20
C ASP A 265 -9.13 -2.96 -15.49
N VAL A 266 -9.17 -1.96 -14.62
CA VAL A 266 -10.40 -1.50 -13.97
C VAL A 266 -11.40 -1.01 -15.02
N ILE A 267 -10.95 -0.22 -16.00
CA ILE A 267 -11.84 0.24 -17.09
C ILE A 267 -12.35 -0.95 -17.91
N ALA A 268 -11.48 -1.90 -18.26
CA ALA A 268 -11.87 -3.09 -19.00
C ALA A 268 -12.91 -3.91 -18.24
N LEU A 269 -12.73 -4.09 -16.93
CA LEU A 269 -13.71 -4.78 -16.07
C LEU A 269 -15.07 -4.08 -16.10
N VAL A 270 -15.11 -2.76 -15.90
CA VAL A 270 -16.36 -1.98 -15.97
C VAL A 270 -17.05 -2.13 -17.33
N LEU A 271 -16.28 -2.26 -18.41
CA LEU A 271 -16.76 -2.44 -19.78
C LEU A 271 -17.01 -3.90 -20.16
N GLY A 272 -17.26 -4.79 -19.18
CA GLY A 272 -17.58 -6.19 -19.43
C GLY A 272 -16.40 -7.03 -19.92
N GLY A 273 -15.17 -6.58 -19.66
CA GLY A 273 -13.93 -7.25 -20.02
C GLY A 273 -13.28 -6.77 -21.31
N ASP A 274 -13.81 -5.75 -21.99
CA ASP A 274 -13.28 -5.23 -23.26
C ASP A 274 -11.99 -4.42 -23.06
N THR A 275 -10.84 -5.08 -23.25
CA THR A 275 -9.52 -4.47 -23.11
C THR A 275 -9.13 -3.56 -24.27
N SER A 276 -9.79 -3.71 -25.44
CA SER A 276 -9.56 -2.87 -26.61
C SER A 276 -10.23 -1.51 -26.41
N LEU A 277 -11.51 -1.53 -26.03
CA LEU A 277 -12.24 -0.31 -25.70
C LEU A 277 -11.62 0.42 -24.51
N ALA A 278 -11.16 -0.30 -23.49
CA ALA A 278 -10.42 0.30 -22.38
C ALA A 278 -9.13 1.01 -22.84
N GLY A 279 -8.39 0.42 -23.80
CA GLY A 279 -7.21 1.05 -24.38
C GLY A 279 -7.54 2.34 -25.11
N GLU A 280 -8.65 2.36 -25.85
CA GLU A 280 -9.11 3.57 -26.54
C GLU A 280 -9.56 4.66 -25.56
N VAL A 281 -10.25 4.30 -24.48
CA VAL A 281 -10.58 5.21 -23.37
C VAL A 281 -9.33 5.87 -22.80
N LEU A 282 -8.27 5.08 -22.56
CA LEU A 282 -6.98 5.59 -22.07
C LEU A 282 -6.35 6.57 -23.05
N ARG A 283 -6.34 6.25 -24.34
CA ARG A 283 -5.79 7.12 -25.39
C ARG A 283 -6.54 8.46 -25.44
N ILE A 284 -7.87 8.42 -25.46
CA ILE A 284 -8.70 9.62 -25.57
C ILE A 284 -8.57 10.52 -24.33
N ARG A 285 -8.54 9.95 -23.12
CA ARG A 285 -8.43 10.75 -21.89
C ARG A 285 -7.05 11.37 -21.68
N GLU A 286 -5.99 10.76 -22.21
CA GLU A 286 -4.63 11.31 -22.16
C GLU A 286 -4.51 12.55 -23.05
N GLU A 287 -5.16 12.55 -24.22
CA GLU A 287 -5.26 13.71 -25.09
C GLU A 287 -6.17 14.80 -24.48
N GLN A 288 -7.34 14.42 -23.99
CA GLN A 288 -8.30 15.35 -23.39
C GLN A 288 -9.12 14.68 -22.27
N PRO A 289 -8.79 14.94 -20.99
CA PRO A 289 -9.52 14.41 -19.85
C PRO A 289 -11.01 14.74 -19.90
N ALA A 290 -11.84 13.83 -19.40
CA ALA A 290 -13.28 14.07 -19.29
C ALA A 290 -13.58 15.06 -18.16
N ARG A 291 -14.28 16.15 -18.45
CA ARG A 291 -14.57 17.21 -17.47
C ARG A 291 -15.98 17.14 -16.89
N GLY A 292 -16.84 16.29 -17.46
CA GLY A 292 -18.19 16.02 -16.95
C GLY A 292 -18.89 14.91 -17.72
N GLY A 293 -20.18 14.70 -17.45
CA GLY A 293 -20.95 13.59 -18.01
C GLY A 293 -21.00 13.55 -19.54
N GLY A 294 -21.08 14.70 -20.22
CA GLY A 294 -21.03 14.75 -21.68
C GLY A 294 -19.70 14.27 -22.27
N ASP A 295 -18.59 14.54 -21.57
CA ASP A 295 -17.28 14.06 -21.97
C ASP A 295 -17.09 12.56 -21.71
N ILE A 296 -17.74 11.99 -20.70
CA ILE A 296 -17.70 10.54 -20.46
C ILE A 296 -18.20 9.81 -21.72
N SER A 297 -19.30 10.27 -22.32
CA SER A 297 -19.83 9.71 -23.57
C SER A 297 -18.83 9.81 -24.74
N ARG A 298 -18.10 10.92 -24.83
CA ARG A 298 -17.05 11.12 -25.84
C ARG A 298 -15.89 10.15 -25.63
N VAL A 299 -15.41 10.01 -24.39
CA VAL A 299 -14.28 9.14 -24.05
C VAL A 299 -14.64 7.66 -24.25
N LEU A 300 -15.86 7.27 -23.90
CA LEU A 300 -16.35 5.90 -24.07
C LEU A 300 -16.69 5.54 -25.51
N GLY A 301 -17.00 6.54 -26.36
CA GLY A 301 -17.48 6.33 -27.72
C GLY A 301 -18.82 5.59 -27.79
N PRO A 302 -19.31 5.28 -29.01
CA PRO A 302 -20.62 4.65 -29.22
C PRO A 302 -20.75 3.28 -28.52
N ALA A 303 -19.68 2.49 -28.52
CA ALA A 303 -19.65 1.15 -27.90
C ALA A 303 -19.82 1.20 -26.37
N GLY A 304 -19.42 2.29 -25.71
CA GLY A 304 -19.51 2.42 -24.26
C GLY A 304 -20.79 3.11 -23.75
N THR A 305 -21.76 3.42 -24.61
CA THR A 305 -22.99 4.18 -24.25
C THR A 305 -23.74 3.59 -23.06
N GLY A 306 -23.81 2.25 -22.94
CA GLY A 306 -24.49 1.56 -21.85
C GLY A 306 -23.80 1.64 -20.48
N PHE A 307 -22.52 2.04 -20.43
CA PHE A 307 -21.70 2.00 -19.21
C PHE A 307 -21.51 3.37 -18.55
N GLN A 308 -22.03 4.45 -19.14
CA GLN A 308 -21.81 5.83 -18.70
C GLN A 308 -22.11 6.04 -17.21
N GLN A 309 -23.16 5.40 -16.68
CA GLN A 309 -23.60 5.55 -15.28
C GLN A 309 -22.62 4.95 -14.27
N LEU A 310 -21.73 4.06 -14.72
CA LEU A 310 -20.71 3.42 -13.88
C LEU A 310 -19.48 4.31 -13.71
N PHE A 311 -19.35 5.38 -14.51
CA PHE A 311 -18.21 6.28 -14.47
C PHE A 311 -18.53 7.62 -13.82
N THR A 312 -17.49 8.27 -13.32
CA THR A 312 -17.47 9.64 -12.82
C THR A 312 -16.24 10.36 -13.38
N THR A 313 -16.25 11.69 -13.34
CA THR A 313 -15.05 12.52 -13.58
C THR A 313 -14.49 13.08 -12.28
N GLN A 314 -15.24 12.97 -11.17
CA GLN A 314 -14.89 13.48 -9.86
C GLN A 314 -14.69 12.36 -8.86
N SER A 315 -13.81 12.64 -7.91
CA SER A 315 -13.42 11.75 -6.82
C SER A 315 -13.73 12.42 -5.50
N THR A 316 -14.15 11.64 -4.52
CA THR A 316 -14.46 12.12 -3.18
C THR A 316 -13.63 11.41 -2.13
N THR A 317 -12.91 10.35 -2.49
CA THR A 317 -12.16 9.53 -1.55
C THR A 317 -10.72 9.39 -2.04
N PHE A 318 -9.77 9.69 -1.17
CA PHE A 318 -8.34 9.65 -1.52
C PHE A 318 -7.54 8.97 -0.42
N VAL A 319 -6.50 8.26 -0.82
CA VAL A 319 -5.43 7.80 0.06
C VAL A 319 -4.30 8.80 -0.02
N VAL A 320 -3.77 9.20 1.13
CA VAL A 320 -2.59 10.04 1.25
C VAL A 320 -1.50 9.24 1.93
N ARG A 321 -0.37 9.06 1.25
CA ARG A 321 0.86 8.51 1.83
C ARG A 321 1.81 9.66 2.11
N VAL A 322 2.27 9.75 3.35
CA VAL A 322 3.18 10.80 3.80
C VAL A 322 4.47 10.17 4.29
N LEU A 323 5.57 10.41 3.58
CA LEU A 323 6.91 10.12 4.08
C LEU A 323 7.38 11.31 4.92
N ALA A 324 7.36 11.15 6.25
CA ALA A 324 7.92 12.11 7.19
C ALA A 324 9.40 11.79 7.46
N ALA A 325 10.25 12.82 7.43
CA ALA A 325 11.67 12.70 7.70
C ALA A 325 12.13 13.77 8.71
N LEU A 326 12.85 13.35 9.74
CA LEU A 326 13.48 14.22 10.73
C LEU A 326 14.93 13.76 10.95
N GLY A 327 15.87 14.49 10.36
CA GLY A 327 17.26 14.06 10.26
C GLY A 327 17.38 12.67 9.60
N PRO A 328 17.99 11.66 10.25
CA PRO A 328 18.07 10.30 9.72
C PRO A 328 16.80 9.46 9.92
N ALA A 329 15.87 9.89 10.77
CA ALA A 329 14.66 9.14 11.06
C ALA A 329 13.60 9.38 9.98
N LYS A 330 12.95 8.30 9.52
CA LYS A 330 11.91 8.33 8.50
C LYS A 330 10.76 7.41 8.89
N ARG A 331 9.53 7.85 8.67
CA ARG A 331 8.31 7.04 8.83
C ARG A 331 7.34 7.35 7.70
N THR A 332 6.62 6.33 7.26
CA THR A 332 5.56 6.48 6.27
C THR A 332 4.23 6.37 6.97
N TYR A 333 3.35 7.34 6.74
CA TYR A 333 2.00 7.35 7.25
C TYR A 333 1.01 7.17 6.10
N TYR A 334 -0.04 6.43 6.39
CA TYR A 334 -1.19 6.20 5.53
C TYR A 334 -2.40 6.92 6.11
N ALA A 335 -3.07 7.72 5.29
CA ALA A 335 -4.34 8.34 5.64
C ALA A 335 -5.40 8.10 4.57
N LEU A 336 -6.60 7.72 4.99
CA LEU A 336 -7.79 7.73 4.12
C LEU A 336 -8.55 9.01 4.39
N ILE A 337 -8.73 9.85 3.36
CA ILE A 337 -9.50 11.09 3.45
C ILE A 337 -10.72 11.02 2.55
N ARG A 338 -11.81 11.67 2.98
CA ARG A 338 -13.05 11.76 2.20
C ARG A 338 -13.56 13.19 2.22
N ARG A 339 -13.98 13.68 1.06
CA ARG A 339 -14.65 14.96 0.88
C ARG A 339 -15.97 14.97 1.65
N SER A 340 -16.07 15.83 2.66
CA SER A 340 -17.28 16.07 3.48
C SER A 340 -18.03 17.32 3.03
N GLY A 341 -17.37 18.22 2.29
CA GLY A 341 -17.98 19.44 1.77
C GLY A 341 -17.19 20.03 0.59
N ALA A 342 -17.64 21.19 0.08
CA ALA A 342 -17.01 21.82 -1.08
C ALA A 342 -15.52 22.15 -0.86
N ARG A 343 -15.12 22.46 0.37
CA ARG A 343 -13.74 22.80 0.75
C ARG A 343 -13.27 22.02 1.97
N ASP A 344 -13.89 20.89 2.25
CA ASP A 344 -13.63 20.12 3.47
C ASP A 344 -13.39 18.65 3.15
N TYR A 345 -12.31 18.13 3.71
CA TYR A 345 -11.88 16.75 3.62
C TYR A 345 -11.64 16.21 5.02
N GLN A 346 -12.44 15.23 5.41
CA GLN A 346 -12.32 14.56 6.69
C GLN A 346 -11.30 13.42 6.61
N THR A 347 -10.42 13.31 7.60
CA THR A 347 -9.56 12.12 7.78
C THR A 347 -10.39 11.02 8.44
N LEU A 348 -10.57 9.90 7.74
CA LEU A 348 -11.31 8.73 8.22
C LEU A 348 -10.40 7.75 8.98
N LEU A 349 -9.17 7.60 8.49
CA LEU A 349 -8.14 6.72 9.07
C LEU A 349 -6.78 7.42 8.96
N PHE A 350 -5.95 7.28 9.99
CA PHE A 350 -4.55 7.67 9.98
C PHE A 350 -3.74 6.63 10.76
N ARG A 351 -2.71 6.07 10.15
CA ARG A 351 -1.81 5.10 10.78
C ARG A 351 -0.41 5.14 10.17
N GLU A 352 0.57 4.64 10.90
CA GLU A 352 1.87 4.28 10.33
C GLU A 352 1.71 3.06 9.41
N GLU A 353 2.43 3.03 8.29
CA GLU A 353 2.37 1.93 7.30
C GLU A 353 3.23 0.71 7.67
#